data_AF-A0A6V8PPK6-F1
#
_entry.id   AF-A0A6V8PPK6-F1
#
_cell.length_a   1.000
_cell.length_b   1.000
_cell.length_c   1.000
_cell.angle_alpha   90.00
_cell.angle_beta   90.00
_cell.angle_gamma   90.00
#
_symmetry.space_group_name_H-M   'P 1'
#
loop_
_entity.id
_entity.type
_entity.pdbx_description
1 polymer ?
#
loop_
_entity_poly.entity_id
_entity_poly.type
_entity_poly.pdbx_seq_one_letter_code
_entity_poly.pdbx_strand_id
1 'polypeptide(L)'
;MKIEDLKKYGATDELISILSNYNLSELYPPQAEAVKEGLLQKNTSLVISAPTASGKTLIAEMAMLKNVLSRQGKVIYLVPLRALAQEKYEDFREKYKPFGIKVNQSTGDFDSQDLWLKDSDIIISTNEKVDSLIRHRASWLNEVTLIIADEVHLIGDSHRGTTLEIVLVRLKSLNPHMRFIALSATIP
;
A
#
# COMPACT_ATOMS: atom_id res chain seq x y z
N MET A 1 -3.15 16.85 13.72
CA MET A 1 -2.03 16.27 14.52
C MET A 1 -0.74 16.67 13.83
N LYS A 2 0.23 17.26 14.52
CA LYS A 2 1.47 17.70 13.88
C LYS A 2 2.28 16.49 13.40
N ILE A 3 2.96 16.62 12.27
CA ILE A 3 3.80 15.53 11.72
C ILE A 3 4.92 15.14 12.72
N GLU A 4 5.45 16.09 13.48
CA GLU A 4 6.44 15.83 14.53
C GLU A 4 5.92 14.87 15.63
N ASP A 5 4.61 14.90 15.91
CA ASP A 5 4.01 14.02 16.91
C ASP A 5 4.01 12.54 16.47
N LEU A 6 4.20 12.25 15.18
CA LEU A 6 4.25 10.88 14.66
C LEU A 6 5.37 10.05 15.28
N LYS A 7 6.43 10.69 15.77
CA LYS A 7 7.53 10.00 16.46
C LYS A 7 7.03 9.23 17.69
N LYS A 8 6.03 9.75 18.40
CA LYS A 8 5.38 9.10 19.55
C LYS A 8 4.65 7.81 19.15
N TYR A 9 4.30 7.68 17.88
CA TYR A 9 3.57 6.54 17.31
C TYR A 9 4.48 5.63 16.48
N GLY A 10 5.81 5.81 16.54
CA GLY A 10 6.78 4.92 15.89
C GLY A 10 7.21 5.34 14.48
N ALA A 11 6.93 6.58 14.04
CA ALA A 11 7.55 7.13 12.83
C ALA A 11 9.08 7.19 12.96
N THR A 12 9.79 6.99 11.86
CA THR A 12 11.23 7.26 11.79
C THR A 12 11.48 8.74 11.49
N ASP A 13 12.69 9.22 11.75
CA ASP A 13 13.05 10.61 11.45
C ASP A 13 13.06 10.86 9.94
N GLU A 14 13.42 9.85 9.14
CA GLU A 14 13.34 9.90 7.68
C GLU A 14 11.88 10.01 7.20
N LEU A 15 10.95 9.28 7.81
CA LEU A 15 9.53 9.39 7.46
C LEU A 15 9.02 10.81 7.71
N ILE A 16 9.34 11.38 8.87
CA ILE A 16 8.96 12.75 9.23
C ILE A 16 9.56 13.75 8.22
N SER A 17 10.84 13.59 7.88
CA SER A 17 11.52 14.44 6.89
C SER A 17 10.88 14.36 5.49
N ILE A 18 10.54 13.16 5.02
CA ILE A 18 9.87 12.97 3.74
C ILE A 18 8.51 13.66 3.74
N LEU A 19 7.70 13.48 4.79
CA LEU A 19 6.38 14.11 4.90
C LEU A 19 6.48 15.64 4.92
N SER A 20 7.43 16.20 5.67
CA SER A 20 7.65 17.65 5.74
C SER A 20 8.09 18.26 4.41
N ASN A 21 8.85 17.53 3.59
CA ASN A 21 9.26 17.99 2.25
C ASN A 21 8.08 18.21 1.28
N TYR A 22 6.92 17.61 1.57
CA TYR A 22 5.69 17.80 0.78
C TYR A 22 4.75 18.85 1.38
N ASN A 23 5.27 19.79 2.18
CA ASN A 23 4.50 20.84 2.86
C ASN A 23 3.37 20.30 3.76
N LEU A 24 3.49 19.06 4.24
CA LEU A 24 2.59 18.51 5.24
C LEU A 24 3.07 18.94 6.62
N SER A 25 2.33 19.84 7.25
CA SER A 25 2.58 20.28 8.63
C SER A 25 1.70 19.51 9.63
N GLU A 26 0.46 19.20 9.24
CA GLU A 26 -0.53 18.55 10.10
C GLU A 26 -1.39 17.53 9.35
N LEU A 27 -1.69 16.43 10.05
CA LEU A 27 -2.66 15.43 9.63
C LEU A 27 -4.09 15.84 9.95
N TYR A 28 -4.98 15.58 9.00
CA TYR A 28 -6.43 15.65 9.17
C TYR A 28 -6.95 14.60 10.16
N PRO A 29 -8.16 14.78 10.72
CA PRO A 29 -8.69 13.88 11.75
C PRO A 29 -8.65 12.39 11.38
N PRO A 30 -9.10 11.94 10.18
CA PRO A 30 -9.06 10.51 9.83
C PRO A 30 -7.63 9.94 9.74
N GLN A 31 -6.67 10.77 9.32
CA GLN A 31 -5.27 10.37 9.24
C GLN A 31 -4.64 10.25 10.63
N ALA A 32 -4.94 11.21 11.51
CA ALA A 32 -4.48 11.20 12.89
C ALA A 32 -5.09 10.03 13.69
N GLU A 33 -6.35 9.70 13.43
CA GLU A 33 -7.03 8.53 14.00
C GLU A 33 -6.36 7.23 13.54
N ALA A 34 -6.12 7.06 12.23
CA ALA A 34 -5.40 5.88 11.73
C ALA A 34 -4.04 5.70 12.42
N VAL A 35 -3.28 6.79 12.62
CA VAL A 35 -2.00 6.76 13.36
C VAL A 35 -2.19 6.27 14.79
N LYS A 36 -3.20 6.78 15.51
CA LYS A 36 -3.51 6.35 16.89
C LYS A 36 -3.92 4.88 16.97
N GLU A 37 -4.67 4.41 15.99
CA GLU A 37 -5.08 3.00 15.86
C GLU A 37 -3.93 2.09 15.38
N GLY A 38 -2.72 2.62 15.20
CA GLY A 38 -1.52 1.82 14.95
C GLY A 38 -1.11 1.73 13.48
N LEU A 39 -1.44 2.71 12.64
CA LEU A 39 -1.00 2.77 11.23
C LEU A 39 0.52 2.64 11.06
N LEU A 40 1.32 3.05 12.04
CA LEU A 40 2.77 2.95 11.96
C LEU A 40 3.35 1.68 12.62
N GLN A 41 2.49 0.82 13.16
CA GLN A 41 2.86 -0.42 13.82
C GLN A 41 2.94 -1.58 12.83
N LYS A 42 4.01 -2.37 12.92
CA LYS A 42 4.31 -3.47 11.98
C LYS A 42 3.23 -4.55 11.88
N ASN A 43 2.50 -4.81 12.97
CA ASN A 43 1.57 -5.94 13.07
C ASN A 43 0.10 -5.53 13.12
N THR A 44 -0.22 -4.26 12.80
CA THR A 44 -1.58 -3.75 12.90
C THR A 44 -2.18 -3.52 11.51
N SER A 45 -3.14 -4.36 11.14
CA SER A 45 -3.94 -4.19 9.92
C SER A 45 -5.12 -3.28 10.20
N LEU A 46 -5.47 -2.41 9.25
CA LEU A 46 -6.53 -1.42 9.40
C LEU A 46 -7.44 -1.41 8.16
N VAL A 47 -8.73 -1.12 8.39
CA VAL A 47 -9.69 -0.79 7.34
C VAL A 47 -10.06 0.67 7.52
N ILE A 48 -9.83 1.48 6.49
CA ILE A 48 -10.03 2.91 6.49
C ILE A 48 -11.22 3.21 5.57
N SER A 49 -12.35 3.57 6.18
CA SER A 49 -13.55 4.00 5.46
C SER A 49 -13.69 5.51 5.61
N ALA A 50 -13.50 6.25 4.51
CA ALA A 50 -13.63 7.70 4.51
C ALA A 50 -14.03 8.21 3.11
N PRO A 51 -14.70 9.37 2.99
CA PRO A 51 -15.05 9.95 1.69
C PRO A 51 -13.85 10.12 0.76
N THR A 52 -14.06 10.08 -0.55
CA THR A 52 -13.02 10.45 -1.53
C THR A 52 -12.62 11.92 -1.26
N ALA A 53 -11.31 12.23 -1.36
CA ALA A 53 -10.68 13.49 -0.94
C ALA A 53 -10.36 13.69 0.58
N SER A 54 -10.67 12.73 1.46
CA SER A 54 -10.30 12.80 2.90
C SER A 54 -8.83 12.48 3.22
N GLY A 55 -8.01 12.24 2.19
CA GLY A 55 -6.58 11.96 2.36
C GLY A 55 -6.23 10.50 2.70
N LYS A 56 -7.05 9.54 2.23
CA LYS A 56 -6.76 8.08 2.31
C LYS A 56 -5.41 7.71 1.68
N THR A 57 -5.05 8.36 0.58
CA THR A 57 -3.73 8.17 -0.06
C THR A 57 -2.60 8.42 0.93
N LEU A 58 -2.64 9.53 1.67
CA LEU A 58 -1.59 9.85 2.65
C LEU A 58 -1.49 8.80 3.77
N ILE A 59 -2.60 8.19 4.18
CA ILE A 59 -2.60 7.09 5.15
C ILE A 59 -1.82 5.89 4.60
N ALA A 60 -2.07 5.52 3.33
CA ALA A 60 -1.34 4.46 2.67
C ALA A 60 0.15 4.82 2.50
N GLU A 61 0.46 6.04 2.04
CA GLU A 61 1.83 6.52 1.91
C GLU A 61 2.60 6.43 3.23
N MET A 62 2.03 6.88 4.35
CA MET A 62 2.66 6.76 5.66
C MET A 62 2.96 5.30 6.04
N ALA A 63 2.02 4.38 5.79
CA ALA A 63 2.23 2.96 6.08
C ALA A 63 3.31 2.34 5.17
N MET A 64 3.28 2.64 3.87
CA MET A 64 4.26 2.14 2.89
C MET A 64 5.67 2.64 3.19
N LEU A 65 5.82 3.96 3.36
CA LEU A 65 7.10 4.57 3.66
C LEU A 65 7.65 4.05 4.99
N LYS A 66 6.81 3.95 6.02
CA LYS A 66 7.23 3.36 7.30
C LYS A 66 7.76 1.93 7.13
N ASN A 67 7.08 1.10 6.34
CA ASN A 67 7.46 -0.29 6.08
C ASN A 67 8.82 -0.36 5.36
N VAL A 68 8.99 0.41 4.29
CA VAL A 68 10.22 0.46 3.47
C VAL A 68 11.40 1.02 4.27
N LEU A 69 11.24 2.17 4.92
CA LEU A 69 12.31 2.82 5.70
C LEU A 69 12.76 1.99 6.89
N SER A 70 11.84 1.21 7.48
CA SER A 70 12.16 0.28 8.57
C SER A 70 12.67 -1.08 8.07
N ARG A 71 12.91 -1.24 6.75
CA ARG A 71 13.38 -2.46 6.09
C ARG A 71 12.58 -3.70 6.45
N GLN A 72 11.26 -3.55 6.54
CA GLN A 72 10.37 -4.64 6.96
C GLN A 72 10.09 -5.62 5.82
N GLY A 73 10.17 -5.17 4.56
CA GLY A 73 9.93 -5.96 3.37
C GLY A 73 9.35 -5.10 2.25
N LYS A 74 8.84 -5.75 1.22
CA LYS A 74 8.21 -5.10 0.07
C LYS A 74 6.76 -4.74 0.35
N VAL A 75 6.27 -3.75 -0.38
CA VAL A 75 4.87 -3.35 -0.36
C VAL A 75 4.24 -3.63 -1.72
N ILE A 76 3.03 -4.21 -1.71
CA ILE A 76 2.15 -4.19 -2.89
C ILE A 76 1.03 -3.19 -2.64
N TYR A 77 0.82 -2.28 -3.60
CA TYR A 77 -0.33 -1.39 -3.68
C TYR A 77 -1.29 -1.91 -4.75
N LEU A 78 -2.41 -2.49 -4.31
CA LEU A 78 -3.45 -3.05 -5.16
C LEU A 78 -4.44 -1.96 -5.57
N VAL A 79 -4.75 -1.90 -6.86
CA VAL A 79 -5.79 -1.03 -7.43
C VAL A 79 -6.73 -1.81 -8.35
N PRO A 80 -7.98 -1.35 -8.55
CA PRO A 80 -8.95 -2.08 -9.36
C PRO A 80 -8.77 -1.89 -10.88
N LEU A 81 -8.03 -0.85 -11.31
CA LEU A 81 -7.92 -0.47 -12.73
C LEU A 81 -6.48 -0.16 -13.12
N ARG A 82 -6.10 -0.52 -14.35
CA ARG A 82 -4.78 -0.20 -14.93
C ARG A 82 -4.49 1.30 -14.98
N ALA A 83 -5.51 2.11 -15.30
CA ALA A 83 -5.37 3.56 -15.35
C ALA A 83 -5.01 4.15 -13.97
N LEU A 84 -5.66 3.66 -12.90
CA LEU A 84 -5.34 4.05 -11.52
C LEU A 84 -3.94 3.58 -11.13
N ALA A 85 -3.53 2.40 -11.58
CA ALA A 85 -2.18 1.90 -11.33
C ALA A 85 -1.13 2.82 -11.97
N GLN A 86 -1.37 3.29 -13.20
CA GLN A 86 -0.48 4.20 -13.90
C GLN A 86 -0.38 5.54 -13.17
N GLU A 87 -1.53 6.12 -12.78
CA GLU A 87 -1.58 7.36 -12.00
C GLU A 87 -0.77 7.26 -10.71
N LYS A 88 -0.99 6.21 -9.90
CA LYS A 88 -0.25 6.01 -8.65
C LYS A 88 1.24 5.77 -8.89
N TYR A 89 1.59 5.10 -9.99
CA TYR A 89 2.98 4.82 -10.32
C TYR A 89 3.74 6.09 -10.67
N GLU A 90 3.16 6.94 -11.52
CA GLU A 90 3.76 8.22 -11.89
C GLU A 90 3.95 9.11 -10.66
N ASP A 91 2.92 9.22 -9.81
CA ASP A 91 2.98 10.00 -8.57
C ASP A 91 4.05 9.46 -7.60
N PHE A 92 3.94 8.20 -7.18
CA PHE A 92 4.84 7.64 -6.16
C PHE A 92 6.28 7.51 -6.65
N ARG A 93 6.50 7.23 -7.94
CA ARG A 93 7.86 7.16 -8.50
C ARG A 93 8.55 8.51 -8.44
N GLU A 94 7.90 9.58 -8.91
CA GLU A 94 8.51 10.91 -8.87
C GLU A 94 8.66 11.41 -7.44
N LYS A 95 7.68 11.12 -6.58
CA LYS A 95 7.71 11.47 -5.16
C LYS A 95 8.86 10.78 -4.42
N TYR A 96 9.07 9.49 -4.62
CA TYR A 96 9.98 8.72 -3.74
C TYR A 96 11.36 8.44 -4.31
N LYS A 97 11.57 8.66 -5.61
CA LYS A 97 12.88 8.54 -6.26
C LYS A 97 13.98 9.37 -5.60
N PRO A 98 13.77 10.63 -5.15
CA PRO A 98 14.80 11.40 -4.44
C PRO A 98 15.28 10.77 -3.13
N PHE A 99 14.48 9.89 -2.52
CA PHE A 99 14.80 9.18 -1.29
C PHE A 99 15.36 7.77 -1.54
N GLY A 100 15.64 7.42 -2.80
CA GLY A 100 16.21 6.13 -3.19
C GLY A 100 15.23 4.96 -3.13
N ILE A 101 13.93 5.23 -2.96
CA ILE A 101 12.89 4.20 -2.91
C ILE A 101 12.49 3.83 -4.34
N LYS A 102 12.56 2.52 -4.65
CA LYS A 102 12.27 1.98 -5.98
C LYS A 102 10.80 1.59 -6.08
N VAL A 103 10.04 2.41 -6.79
CA VAL A 103 8.65 2.15 -7.14
C VAL A 103 8.58 1.59 -8.55
N ASN A 104 7.86 0.49 -8.74
CA ASN A 104 7.59 -0.10 -10.04
C ASN A 104 6.12 -0.51 -10.16
N GLN A 105 5.64 -0.64 -11.40
CA GLN A 105 4.27 -1.04 -11.69
C GLN A 105 4.25 -2.35 -12.48
N SER A 106 3.32 -3.24 -12.17
CA SER A 106 3.01 -4.38 -13.02
C SER A 106 1.51 -4.56 -13.17
N THR A 107 1.00 -4.42 -14.40
CA THR A 107 -0.43 -4.52 -14.70
C THR A 107 -0.75 -5.31 -15.97
N GLY A 108 0.28 -5.67 -16.74
CA GLY A 108 0.21 -6.39 -18.00
C GLY A 108 0.87 -7.76 -17.92
N ASP A 109 0.91 -8.44 -19.07
CA ASP A 109 1.50 -9.77 -19.27
C ASP A 109 1.22 -10.76 -18.14
N PHE A 110 0.10 -11.46 -18.22
CA PHE A 110 -0.29 -12.38 -17.15
C PHE A 110 0.54 -13.68 -17.14
N ASP A 111 1.36 -13.94 -18.14
CA ASP A 111 2.15 -15.18 -18.29
C ASP A 111 3.64 -14.96 -17.92
N SER A 112 3.87 -14.27 -16.80
CA SER A 112 5.21 -13.90 -16.33
C SER A 112 5.29 -13.83 -14.81
N GLN A 113 6.45 -14.21 -14.27
CA GLN A 113 6.81 -14.07 -12.85
C GLN A 113 7.30 -12.66 -12.48
N ASP A 114 7.58 -11.81 -13.47
CA ASP A 114 8.13 -10.46 -13.31
C ASP A 114 9.30 -10.40 -12.33
N LEU A 115 10.32 -11.25 -12.54
CA LEU A 115 11.45 -11.38 -11.61
C LEU A 115 12.22 -10.06 -11.40
N TRP A 116 12.13 -9.14 -12.35
CA TRP A 116 12.68 -7.79 -12.26
C TRP A 116 12.06 -6.95 -11.12
N LEU A 117 10.85 -7.30 -10.64
CA LEU A 117 10.23 -6.66 -9.48
C LEU A 117 10.95 -6.97 -8.16
N LYS A 118 11.83 -7.97 -8.13
CA LYS A 118 12.64 -8.30 -6.95
C LYS A 118 13.43 -7.10 -6.43
N ASP A 119 13.86 -6.19 -7.30
CA ASP A 119 14.62 -5.01 -6.91
C ASP A 119 13.73 -3.83 -6.48
N SER A 120 12.42 -4.01 -6.38
CA SER A 120 11.47 -2.95 -6.00
C SER A 120 11.18 -2.96 -4.49
N ASP A 121 10.89 -1.78 -3.96
CA ASP A 121 10.42 -1.57 -2.58
C ASP A 121 8.88 -1.49 -2.54
N ILE A 122 8.30 -0.79 -3.53
CA ILE A 122 6.85 -0.59 -3.68
C ILE A 122 6.44 -1.05 -5.08
N ILE A 123 5.43 -1.92 -5.15
CA ILE A 123 4.93 -2.51 -6.38
C ILE A 123 3.47 -2.14 -6.53
N ILE A 124 3.12 -1.42 -7.59
CA ILE A 124 1.74 -1.04 -7.88
C ILE A 124 1.18 -2.02 -8.91
N SER A 125 0.06 -2.67 -8.60
CA SER A 125 -0.47 -3.73 -9.43
C SER A 125 -1.99 -3.78 -9.39
N THR A 126 -2.61 -4.35 -10.43
CA THR A 126 -4.02 -4.72 -10.35
C THR A 126 -4.21 -6.02 -9.58
N ASN A 127 -5.43 -6.25 -9.10
CA ASN A 127 -5.81 -7.48 -8.41
C ASN A 127 -5.54 -8.71 -9.29
N GLU A 128 -5.94 -8.67 -10.57
CA GLU A 128 -5.77 -9.77 -11.52
C GLU A 128 -4.29 -10.09 -11.78
N LYS A 129 -3.44 -9.05 -11.83
CA LYS A 129 -2.01 -9.26 -12.05
C LYS A 129 -1.35 -9.90 -10.83
N VAL A 130 -1.70 -9.49 -9.62
CA VAL A 130 -1.20 -10.15 -8.40
C VAL A 130 -1.70 -11.59 -8.31
N ASP A 131 -2.97 -11.85 -8.66
CA ASP A 131 -3.46 -13.23 -8.74
C ASP A 131 -2.61 -14.08 -9.70
N SER A 132 -2.25 -13.52 -10.86
CA SER A 132 -1.37 -14.20 -11.80
C SER A 132 0.02 -14.46 -11.23
N LEU A 133 0.64 -13.48 -10.58
CA LEU A 133 1.96 -13.62 -9.97
C LEU A 133 1.99 -14.70 -8.88
N ILE A 134 0.92 -14.82 -8.11
CA ILE A 134 0.73 -15.89 -7.12
C ILE A 134 0.67 -17.25 -7.81
N ARG A 135 -0.13 -17.39 -8.88
CA ARG A 135 -0.25 -18.64 -9.65
C ARG A 135 1.08 -19.07 -10.27
N HIS A 136 1.89 -18.10 -10.70
CA HIS A 136 3.23 -18.34 -11.25
C HIS A 136 4.33 -18.49 -10.20
N ARG A 137 3.99 -18.42 -8.90
CA ARG A 137 4.92 -18.57 -7.77
C ARG A 137 6.10 -17.60 -7.85
N ALA A 138 5.83 -16.34 -8.19
CA ALA A 138 6.85 -15.31 -8.24
C ALA A 138 7.59 -15.22 -6.90
N SER A 139 8.90 -15.51 -6.89
CA SER A 139 9.66 -15.77 -5.67
C SER A 139 9.73 -14.56 -4.72
N TRP A 140 9.69 -13.35 -5.28
CA TRP A 140 9.75 -12.10 -4.52
C TRP A 140 8.48 -11.83 -3.71
N LEU A 141 7.36 -12.54 -3.96
CA LEU A 141 6.15 -12.43 -3.14
C LEU A 141 6.40 -12.82 -1.67
N ASN A 142 7.39 -13.68 -1.40
CA ASN A 142 7.78 -14.07 -0.04
C ASN A 142 8.44 -12.91 0.73
N GLU A 143 8.93 -11.88 0.03
CA GLU A 143 9.53 -10.69 0.64
C GLU A 143 8.49 -9.60 0.93
N VAL A 144 7.23 -9.80 0.54
CA VAL A 144 6.15 -8.83 0.77
C VAL A 144 5.66 -8.93 2.20
N THR A 145 5.57 -7.78 2.88
CA THR A 145 5.10 -7.69 4.27
C THR A 145 3.89 -6.79 4.45
N LEU A 146 3.59 -5.94 3.47
CA LEU A 146 2.47 -5.01 3.53
C LEU A 146 1.71 -5.01 2.20
N ILE A 147 0.39 -5.15 2.29
CA ILE A 147 -0.55 -4.96 1.21
C ILE A 147 -1.38 -3.71 1.50
N ILE A 148 -1.35 -2.75 0.59
CA ILE A 148 -2.37 -1.71 0.51
C ILE A 148 -3.43 -2.19 -0.47
N ALA A 149 -4.67 -2.33 -0.02
CA ALA A 149 -5.81 -2.63 -0.88
C ALA A 149 -6.61 -1.35 -1.06
N ASP A 150 -6.57 -0.74 -2.25
CA ASP A 150 -7.34 0.46 -2.55
C ASP A 150 -8.71 0.12 -3.12
N GLU A 151 -9.68 1.02 -2.93
CA GLU A 151 -11.05 0.89 -3.43
C GLU A 151 -11.77 -0.42 -2.97
N VAL A 152 -11.57 -0.83 -1.71
CA VAL A 152 -12.06 -2.14 -1.20
C VAL A 152 -13.58 -2.26 -1.16
N HIS A 153 -14.34 -1.17 -1.17
CA HIS A 153 -15.81 -1.22 -1.37
C HIS A 153 -16.22 -1.93 -2.66
N LEU A 154 -15.33 -2.04 -3.65
CA LEU A 154 -15.56 -2.84 -4.85
C LEU A 154 -15.56 -4.35 -4.57
N ILE A 155 -15.25 -4.81 -3.36
CA ILE A 155 -15.39 -6.21 -2.96
C ILE A 155 -16.84 -6.70 -3.01
N GLY A 156 -17.82 -5.78 -2.90
CA GLY A 156 -19.23 -6.08 -3.08
C GLY A 156 -19.68 -6.17 -4.55
N ASP A 157 -18.80 -5.83 -5.51
CA ASP A 157 -19.10 -5.94 -6.94
C ASP A 157 -19.06 -7.40 -7.39
N SER A 158 -20.16 -7.87 -7.98
CA SER A 158 -20.36 -9.27 -8.43
C SER A 158 -19.29 -9.81 -9.38
N HIS A 159 -18.56 -8.96 -10.11
CA HIS A 159 -17.56 -9.39 -11.09
C HIS A 159 -16.12 -9.19 -10.62
N ARG A 160 -15.86 -8.13 -9.83
CA ARG A 160 -14.50 -7.73 -9.45
C ARG A 160 -14.14 -8.03 -8.00
N GLY A 161 -15.14 -8.12 -7.13
CA GLY A 161 -14.91 -8.32 -5.71
C GLY A 161 -14.31 -9.68 -5.37
N THR A 162 -14.76 -10.71 -6.09
CA THR A 162 -14.25 -12.09 -5.96
C THR A 162 -12.74 -12.17 -6.18
N THR A 163 -12.20 -11.43 -7.16
CA THR A 163 -10.75 -11.44 -7.44
C THR A 163 -9.96 -10.84 -6.28
N LEU A 164 -10.40 -9.69 -5.75
CA LEU A 164 -9.75 -9.06 -4.60
C LEU A 164 -9.75 -9.99 -3.38
N GLU A 165 -10.91 -10.58 -3.06
CA GLU A 165 -11.04 -11.51 -1.94
C GLU A 165 -10.06 -12.69 -2.06
N ILE A 166 -10.03 -13.35 -3.22
CA ILE A 166 -9.14 -14.47 -3.50
C ILE A 166 -7.67 -14.06 -3.34
N VAL A 167 -7.28 -12.89 -3.87
CA VAL A 167 -5.91 -12.38 -3.77
C VAL A 167 -5.51 -12.15 -2.32
N LEU A 168 -6.36 -11.50 -1.52
CA LEU A 168 -6.08 -11.24 -0.10
C LEU A 168 -5.93 -12.53 0.70
N VAL A 169 -6.81 -13.52 0.46
CA VAL A 169 -6.74 -14.84 1.11
C VAL A 169 -5.46 -15.58 0.73
N ARG A 170 -5.09 -15.58 -0.56
CA ARG A 170 -3.87 -16.24 -1.05
C ARG A 170 -2.61 -15.57 -0.49
N LEU A 171 -2.55 -14.24 -0.48
CA LEU A 171 -1.42 -13.50 0.11
C LEU A 171 -1.26 -13.79 1.61
N LYS A 172 -2.37 -13.84 2.35
CA LYS A 172 -2.36 -14.21 3.78
C LYS A 172 -1.94 -15.66 4.01
N SER A 173 -2.25 -16.56 3.07
CA SER A 173 -1.81 -17.95 3.11
C SER A 173 -0.31 -18.09 2.81
N LEU A 174 0.24 -17.25 1.94
CA LEU A 174 1.68 -17.19 1.65
C LEU A 174 2.47 -16.65 2.85
N ASN A 175 1.95 -15.62 3.51
CA ASN A 175 2.55 -15.04 4.70
C ASN A 175 1.47 -14.74 5.75
N PRO A 176 1.31 -15.58 6.79
CA PRO A 176 0.33 -15.36 7.85
C PRO A 176 0.52 -14.06 8.65
N HIS A 177 1.73 -13.48 8.60
CA HIS A 177 2.08 -12.21 9.22
C HIS A 177 1.98 -11.02 8.27
N MET A 178 1.43 -11.22 7.06
CA MET A 178 1.17 -10.15 6.10
C MET A 178 0.27 -9.08 6.73
N ARG A 179 0.71 -7.82 6.63
CA ARG A 179 -0.05 -6.67 7.08
C ARG A 179 -0.95 -6.17 5.96
N PHE A 180 -2.18 -5.78 6.30
CA PHE A 180 -3.15 -5.25 5.34
C PHE A 180 -3.65 -3.87 5.75
N ILE A 181 -3.62 -2.92 4.82
CA ILE A 181 -4.28 -1.61 4.97
C ILE A 181 -5.28 -1.50 3.83
N ALA A 182 -6.56 -1.63 4.18
CA ALA A 182 -7.67 -1.52 3.24
C ALA A 182 -8.18 -0.08 3.21
N LEU A 183 -8.29 0.52 2.03
CA LEU A 183 -8.84 1.84 1.81
C LEU A 183 -10.18 1.70 1.11
N SER A 184 -11.20 2.36 1.63
CA SER A 184 -12.54 2.31 1.08
C SER A 184 -13.17 3.70 1.04
N ALA A 185 -13.95 3.96 0.00
CA ALA A 185 -15.01 4.94 0.09
C ALA A 185 -16.01 4.53 1.19
N THR A 186 -16.85 5.47 1.63
CA THR A 186 -17.88 5.19 2.63
C THR A 186 -18.77 4.04 2.15
N ILE A 187 -18.74 2.93 2.90
CA ILE A 187 -19.64 1.79 2.72
C ILE A 187 -20.92 2.10 3.48
N PRO A 188 -22.11 1.93 2.89
CA PRO A 188 -23.40 2.14 3.57
C PRO A 188 -23.66 1.15 4.70
#